data_AF-A0A816EW79-F1
#
_entry.id   AF-A0A816EW79-F1
#
_cell.length_a   1.000
_cell.length_b   1.000
_cell.length_c   1.000
_cell.angle_alpha   90.00
_cell.angle_beta   90.00
_cell.angle_gamma   90.00
#
_symmetry.space_group_name_H-M   'P 1'
#
loop_
_entity.id
_entity.type
_entity.pdbx_description
1 polymer ?
#
loop_
_entity_poly.entity_id
_entity_poly.type
_entity_poly.pdbx_seq_one_letter_code
_entity_poly.pdbx_strand_id
1 'polypeptide(L)'
;MYLSWIDYGVSSIVLSESKDEIFILATARIYLILIVLSGGIGIHYACKRSKPASTKEYLIADGQMKILPTAMSLLASFTSAISLLGTPVEIYYYGTMYVYSIFAWLIATLVTVKFFIPKFHYVGSVSIYA
;
A
#
# COMPACT_ATOMS: atom_id res chain seq x y z
N MET A 1 -26.93 -37.85 26.74
CA MET A 1 -27.08 -36.38 26.56
C MET A 1 -25.75 -35.63 26.68
N TYR A 2 -24.85 -35.98 27.61
CA TYR A 2 -23.50 -35.36 27.69
C TYR A 2 -22.54 -35.78 26.57
N LEU A 3 -22.66 -36.98 26.03
CA LEU A 3 -21.76 -37.49 24.98
C LEU A 3 -21.90 -36.73 23.65
N SER A 4 -23.11 -36.29 23.26
CA SER A 4 -23.25 -35.52 22.02
C SER A 4 -22.63 -34.13 22.13
N TRP A 5 -22.63 -33.51 23.32
CA TRP A 5 -21.99 -32.20 23.54
C TRP A 5 -20.47 -32.25 23.34
N ILE A 6 -19.83 -33.36 23.70
CA ILE A 6 -18.39 -33.58 23.47
C ILE A 6 -18.14 -33.81 21.97
N ASP A 7 -18.94 -34.61 21.28
CA ASP A 7 -18.80 -34.84 19.84
C ASP A 7 -19.06 -33.57 19.00
N TYR A 8 -20.00 -32.70 19.40
CA TYR A 8 -20.22 -31.40 18.77
C TYR A 8 -19.06 -30.42 19.02
N GLY A 9 -18.48 -30.41 20.22
CA GLY A 9 -17.30 -29.62 20.54
C GLY A 9 -16.09 -30.06 19.73
N VAL A 10 -15.82 -31.37 19.67
CA VAL A 10 -14.71 -31.93 18.88
C VAL A 10 -14.93 -31.71 17.39
N SER A 11 -16.14 -31.91 16.86
CA SER A 11 -16.44 -31.65 15.44
C SER A 11 -16.30 -30.18 15.07
N SER A 12 -16.71 -29.25 15.94
CA SER A 12 -16.55 -27.81 15.66
C SER A 12 -15.10 -27.34 15.74
N ILE A 13 -14.28 -27.93 16.61
CA ILE A 13 -12.83 -27.67 16.69
C ILE A 13 -12.12 -28.22 15.44
N VAL A 14 -12.43 -29.46 15.02
CA VAL A 14 -11.86 -30.06 13.80
C VAL A 14 -12.30 -29.32 12.53
N LEU A 15 -13.54 -28.83 12.49
CA LEU A 15 -14.03 -27.97 11.39
C LEU A 15 -13.39 -26.58 11.42
N SER A 16 -12.98 -26.05 12.57
CA SER A 16 -12.21 -24.80 12.67
C SER A 16 -10.78 -25.01 12.16
N GLU A 17 -10.09 -26.05 12.66
CA GLU A 17 -8.71 -26.36 12.30
C GLU A 17 -8.56 -26.62 10.79
N SER A 18 -9.53 -27.32 10.17
CA SER A 18 -9.58 -27.51 8.72
C SER A 18 -9.83 -26.20 7.96
N LYS A 19 -10.69 -25.31 8.46
CA LYS A 19 -10.95 -24.01 7.82
C LYS A 19 -9.74 -23.08 7.90
N ASP A 20 -9.01 -23.14 9.01
CA ASP A 20 -7.81 -22.35 9.25
C ASP A 20 -6.68 -22.79 8.30
N GLU A 21 -6.48 -24.09 8.09
CA GLU A 21 -5.54 -24.59 7.08
C GLU A 21 -5.93 -24.17 5.66
N ILE A 22 -7.21 -24.29 5.29
CA ILE A 22 -7.70 -23.87 3.97
C ILE A 22 -7.51 -22.35 3.79
N PHE A 23 -7.73 -21.55 4.84
CA PHE A 23 -7.53 -20.11 4.81
C PHE A 23 -6.06 -19.73 4.66
N ILE A 24 -5.15 -20.40 5.40
CA ILE A 24 -3.69 -20.20 5.28
C ILE A 24 -3.22 -20.58 3.89
N LEU A 25 -3.66 -21.72 3.36
CA LEU A 25 -3.29 -22.16 2.01
C LEU A 25 -3.85 -21.23 0.93
N ALA A 26 -5.09 -20.74 1.09
CA ALA A 26 -5.70 -19.79 0.16
C ALA A 26 -4.97 -18.44 0.17
N THR A 27 -4.66 -17.89 1.34
CA THR A 27 -3.93 -16.61 1.47
C THR A 27 -2.50 -16.71 0.94
N ALA A 28 -1.80 -17.82 1.22
CA ALA A 28 -0.47 -18.07 0.68
C ALA A 28 -0.47 -18.13 -0.86
N ARG A 29 -1.48 -18.79 -1.46
CA ARG A 29 -1.64 -18.84 -2.93
C ARG A 29 -1.86 -17.46 -3.53
N ILE A 30 -2.73 -16.65 -2.93
CA ILE A 30 -3.00 -15.29 -3.39
C ILE A 30 -1.74 -14.43 -3.32
N TYR A 31 -1.00 -14.51 -2.20
CA TYR A 31 0.25 -13.76 -2.02
C TYR A 31 1.32 -14.15 -3.04
N LEU A 32 1.47 -15.45 -3.31
CA LEU A 32 2.36 -15.96 -4.37
C LEU A 32 1.99 -15.40 -5.75
N ILE A 33 0.70 -15.43 -6.11
CA ILE A 33 0.21 -14.89 -7.38
C ILE A 33 0.50 -13.38 -7.46
N LEU A 34 0.25 -12.63 -6.39
CA LEU A 34 0.54 -11.19 -6.33
C LEU A 34 2.02 -10.89 -6.54
N ILE A 35 2.93 -11.64 -5.91
CA ILE A 35 4.37 -11.48 -6.09
C ILE A 35 4.77 -11.79 -7.53
N VAL A 36 4.29 -12.90 -8.09
CA VAL A 36 4.63 -13.30 -9.46
C VAL A 36 4.13 -12.28 -10.47
N LEU A 37 2.92 -11.75 -10.30
CA LEU A 37 2.38 -10.70 -11.17
C LEU A 37 3.16 -9.39 -11.02
N SER A 38 3.40 -8.94 -9.78
CA SER A 38 4.14 -7.70 -9.51
C SER A 38 5.58 -7.76 -10.03
N GLY A 39 6.30 -8.84 -9.71
CA GLY A 39 7.65 -9.09 -10.20
C GLY A 39 7.68 -9.30 -11.71
N GLY A 40 6.67 -9.98 -12.27
CA GLY A 40 6.55 -10.21 -13.71
C GLY A 40 6.41 -8.92 -14.52
N ILE A 41 5.63 -7.95 -14.02
CA ILE A 41 5.54 -6.62 -14.62
C ILE A 41 6.92 -5.93 -14.55
N GLY A 42 7.59 -5.95 -13.40
CA GLY A 42 8.93 -5.38 -13.25
C GLY A 42 9.95 -5.97 -14.21
N ILE A 43 10.00 -7.31 -14.32
CA ILE A 43 10.91 -8.04 -15.23
C ILE A 43 10.57 -7.75 -16.69
N HIS A 44 9.28 -7.70 -17.06
CA HIS A 44 8.86 -7.38 -18.42
C HIS A 44 9.34 -5.99 -18.86
N TYR A 45 9.18 -4.98 -18.00
CA TYR A 45 9.67 -3.64 -18.27
C TYR A 45 11.21 -3.55 -18.22
N ALA A 46 11.88 -4.36 -17.39
CA ALA A 46 13.34 -4.42 -17.33
C ALA A 46 13.95 -5.06 -18.60
N CYS A 47 13.41 -6.17 -19.10
CA CYS A 47 13.88 -6.83 -20.32
C CYS A 47 13.56 -6.04 -21.60
N LYS A 48 12.44 -5.32 -21.63
CA LYS A 48 12.05 -4.49 -22.80
C LYS A 48 12.82 -3.16 -22.87
N ARG A 49 13.60 -2.83 -21.83
CA ARG A 49 14.43 -1.63 -21.77
C ARG A 49 15.73 -1.85 -22.55
N SER A 50 15.72 -1.49 -23.83
CA SER A 50 16.86 -1.67 -24.74
C SER A 50 18.01 -0.67 -24.56
N LYS A 51 17.87 0.36 -23.71
CA LYS A 51 18.89 1.42 -23.53
C LYS A 51 19.24 1.58 -22.05
N PRO A 52 20.53 1.68 -21.68
CA PRO A 52 20.93 2.06 -20.33
C PRO A 52 20.47 3.49 -20.08
N ALA A 53 19.49 3.67 -19.20
CA ALA A 53 19.06 5.00 -18.81
C ALA A 53 20.19 5.68 -18.06
N SER A 54 20.52 6.90 -18.48
CA SER A 54 21.37 7.81 -17.71
C SER A 54 20.85 7.89 -16.27
N THR A 55 21.72 8.00 -15.27
CA THR A 55 21.35 8.07 -13.84
C THR A 55 20.24 9.11 -13.58
N LYS A 56 20.24 10.22 -14.33
CA LYS A 56 19.17 11.24 -14.26
C LYS A 56 17.82 10.76 -14.81
N GLU A 57 17.82 9.95 -15.85
CA GLU A 57 16.61 9.37 -16.45
C GLU A 57 16.04 8.24 -15.60
N TYR A 58 16.87 7.53 -14.82
CA TYR A 58 16.38 6.57 -13.81
C TYR A 58 15.79 7.25 -12.57
N LEU A 59 16.44 8.32 -12.08
CA LEU A 59 16.01 9.01 -10.87
C LEU A 59 14.82 9.96 -11.09
N ILE A 60 14.69 10.54 -12.28
CA ILE A 60 13.73 11.64 -12.56
C ILE A 60 12.73 11.25 -13.65
N ALA A 61 12.97 10.15 -14.37
CA ALA A 61 12.20 9.78 -15.57
C ALA A 61 11.92 10.99 -16.46
N ASP A 62 13.02 11.69 -16.78
CA ASP A 62 13.09 12.84 -17.70
C ASP A 62 12.21 14.05 -17.32
N GLY A 63 11.66 14.10 -16.10
CA GLY A 63 10.73 15.15 -15.69
C GLY A 63 9.41 15.18 -16.47
N GLN A 64 9.14 14.13 -17.27
CA GLN A 64 7.97 13.98 -18.13
C GLN A 64 6.95 12.96 -17.58
N MET A 65 7.13 12.47 -16.35
CA MET A 65 6.15 11.59 -15.71
C MET A 65 4.81 12.33 -15.55
N LYS A 66 3.77 11.78 -16.18
CA LYS A 66 2.40 12.29 -16.06
C LYS A 66 2.00 12.39 -14.58
N ILE A 67 1.28 13.45 -14.22
CA ILE A 67 0.88 13.73 -12.83
C ILE A 67 0.05 12.58 -12.20
N LEU A 68 -0.71 11.86 -13.02
CA LEU A 68 -1.58 10.77 -12.57
C LEU A 68 -0.82 9.55 -11.99
N PRO A 69 0.13 8.91 -12.70
CA PRO A 69 0.89 7.78 -12.15
C PRO A 69 1.78 8.18 -10.96
N THR A 70 2.29 9.42 -10.95
CA THR A 70 3.06 9.96 -9.81
C THR A 70 2.19 10.10 -8.57
N ALA A 71 1.00 10.67 -8.70
CA ALA A 71 0.04 10.77 -7.59
C ALA A 71 -0.39 9.39 -7.08
N MET A 72 -0.65 8.43 -7.99
CA MET A 72 -1.00 7.06 -7.61
C MET A 72 0.12 6.35 -6.84
N SER A 73 1.38 6.54 -7.23
CA SER A 73 2.54 5.96 -6.53
C SER A 73 2.76 6.62 -5.16
N LEU A 74 2.54 7.93 -5.07
CA LEU A 74 2.60 8.68 -3.82
C LEU A 74 1.51 8.21 -2.85
N LEU A 75 0.27 8.08 -3.33
CA LEU A 75 -0.84 7.53 -2.56
C LEU A 75 -0.54 6.10 -2.10
N ALA A 76 -0.02 5.25 -2.98
CA ALA A 76 0.37 3.89 -2.61
C ALA A 76 1.46 3.86 -1.52
N SER A 77 2.42 4.77 -1.58
CA SER A 77 3.49 4.87 -0.55
C SER A 77 2.98 5.41 0.77
N PHE A 78 2.00 6.32 0.75
CA PHE A 78 1.37 6.85 1.97
C PHE A 78 0.40 5.87 2.62
N THR A 79 -0.23 5.01 1.82
CA THR A 79 -1.26 4.08 2.32
C THR A 79 -0.59 2.80 2.82
N SER A 80 -0.15 2.81 4.07
CA SER A 80 0.43 1.64 4.74
C SER A 80 -0.64 0.79 5.43
N ALA A 81 -0.31 -0.49 5.71
CA ALA A 81 -1.14 -1.41 6.49
C ALA A 81 -1.55 -0.85 7.87
N ILE A 82 -0.77 0.10 8.39
CA ILE A 82 -1.02 0.80 9.65
C ILE A 82 -2.34 1.60 9.58
N SER A 83 -2.65 2.27 8.48
CA SER A 83 -3.90 3.03 8.36
C SER A 83 -5.11 2.09 8.27
N LEU A 84 -4.98 0.96 7.59
CA LEU A 84 -6.10 0.04 7.36
C LEU A 84 -6.56 -0.66 8.67
N LEU A 85 -5.63 -1.01 9.55
CA LEU A 85 -5.93 -1.61 10.86
C LEU A 85 -6.02 -0.57 11.98
N GLY A 86 -5.25 0.51 11.91
CA GLY A 86 -5.19 1.54 12.94
C GLY A 86 -6.40 2.45 12.97
N THR A 87 -6.96 2.83 11.81
CA THR A 87 -8.14 3.71 11.76
C THR A 87 -9.40 3.11 12.37
N PRO A 88 -9.79 1.83 12.14
CA PRO A 88 -10.95 1.27 12.81
C PRO A 88 -10.71 1.10 14.32
N VAL A 89 -9.49 0.76 14.75
CA VAL A 89 -9.13 0.69 16.18
C VAL A 89 -9.25 2.06 16.84
N GLU A 90 -8.70 3.10 16.22
CA GLU A 90 -8.73 4.46 16.75
C GLU A 90 -10.15 5.03 16.79
N ILE A 91 -10.97 4.75 15.77
CA ILE A 91 -12.39 5.12 15.76
C ILE A 91 -13.18 4.34 16.82
N TYR A 92 -12.84 3.07 17.06
CA TYR A 92 -13.49 2.25 18.08
C TYR A 92 -13.23 2.76 19.51
N TYR A 93 -12.04 3.30 19.79
CA TYR A 93 -11.67 3.80 21.12
C TYR A 93 -11.93 5.31 21.31
N TYR A 94 -11.70 6.15 20.30
CA TYR A 94 -11.72 7.62 20.41
C TYR A 94 -12.86 8.31 19.62
N GLY A 95 -13.71 7.54 18.92
CA GLY A 95 -14.90 8.06 18.25
C GLY A 95 -14.60 9.03 17.09
N THR A 96 -15.40 10.10 16.97
CA THR A 96 -15.40 11.05 15.84
C THR A 96 -14.20 11.98 15.75
N MET A 97 -13.24 11.95 16.69
CA MET A 97 -12.07 12.83 16.67
C MET A 97 -11.13 12.57 15.50
N TYR A 98 -11.11 11.34 14.95
CA TYR A 98 -10.31 10.99 13.78
C TYR A 98 -10.62 11.86 12.54
N VAL A 99 -11.85 12.40 12.45
CA VAL A 99 -12.27 13.26 11.34
C VAL A 99 -11.42 14.54 11.25
N TYR A 100 -10.95 15.09 12.39
CA TYR A 100 -10.05 16.25 12.39
C TYR A 100 -8.70 15.95 11.73
N SER A 101 -8.17 14.74 11.89
CA SER A 101 -6.93 14.32 11.24
C SER A 101 -7.05 14.27 9.72
N ILE A 102 -8.22 13.85 9.21
CA ILE A 102 -8.53 13.85 7.77
C ILE A 102 -8.57 15.29 7.24
N PHE A 103 -9.25 16.21 7.94
CA PHE A 103 -9.30 17.61 7.55
C PHE A 103 -7.92 18.28 7.57
N ALA A 104 -7.10 17.99 8.59
CA ALA A 104 -5.72 18.49 8.66
C ALA A 104 -4.86 18.00 7.48
N TRP A 105 -4.96 16.72 7.12
CA TRP A 105 -4.28 16.16 5.95
C TRP A 105 -4.71 16.82 4.64
N LEU A 106 -6.01 17.09 4.47
CA LEU A 106 -6.54 17.77 3.29
C LEU A 106 -5.97 19.19 3.14
N ILE A 107 -5.98 19.97 4.22
CA ILE A 107 -5.46 21.34 4.23
C ILE A 107 -3.94 21.33 3.99
N ALA A 108 -3.20 20.45 4.66
CA ALA A 108 -1.74 20.31 4.47
C ALA A 108 -1.38 19.96 3.02
N THR A 109 -2.18 19.10 2.36
CA THR A 109 -1.98 18.74 0.95
C THR A 109 -2.21 19.95 0.03
N LEU A 110 -3.28 20.74 0.26
CA LEU A 110 -3.56 21.94 -0.54
C LEU A 110 -2.45 23.00 -0.42
N VAL A 111 -1.93 23.20 0.80
CA VAL A 111 -0.81 24.12 1.05
C VAL A 111 0.46 23.62 0.36
N THR A 112 0.77 22.33 0.48
CA THR A 112 1.95 21.72 -0.18
C THR A 112 1.90 21.89 -1.70
N VAL A 113 0.75 21.61 -2.33
CA VAL A 113 0.59 21.74 -3.79
C VAL A 113 0.81 23.17 -4.26
N LYS A 114 0.31 24.17 -3.52
CA LYS A 114 0.42 25.58 -3.94
C LYS A 114 1.78 26.22 -3.64
N PHE A 115 2.45 25.83 -2.55
CA PHE A 115 3.67 26.52 -2.11
C PHE A 115 4.96 25.74 -2.36
N PHE A 116 4.94 24.40 -2.24
CA PHE A 116 6.15 23.58 -2.35
C PHE A 116 6.43 23.14 -3.79
N ILE A 117 5.42 22.67 -4.52
CA ILE A 117 5.57 22.22 -5.92
C ILE A 117 6.19 23.30 -6.84
N PRO A 118 5.74 24.57 -6.85
CA PRO A 118 6.33 25.57 -7.74
C PRO A 118 7.78 25.93 -7.38
N LYS A 119 8.19 25.84 -6.11
CA LYS A 119 9.59 26.07 -5.72
C LYS A 119 10.50 24.93 -6.15
N PHE A 120 10.07 23.67 -6.04
CA PHE A 120 10.88 22.52 -6.45
C PHE A 120 11.08 22.44 -7.97
N HIS A 121 10.08 22.85 -8.76
CA HIS A 121 10.22 22.92 -10.22
C HIS A 121 11.25 23.97 -10.67
N TYR A 122 11.47 25.03 -9.88
CA TYR A 122 12.39 26.12 -10.24
C TYR A 122 13.87 25.80 -9.99
N VAL A 123 14.17 24.87 -9.08
CA VAL A 123 15.55 24.60 -8.63
C VAL A 123 16.22 23.50 -9.45
N GLY A 124 15.48 22.76 -10.29
CA GLY A 124 16.02 21.73 -11.21
C GLY A 124 16.82 20.61 -10.54
N SER A 125 16.81 20.57 -9.20
CA SER A 125 17.64 19.70 -8.37
C SER A 125 16.73 18.70 -7.70
N VAL A 126 16.85 17.45 -8.11
CA VAL A 126 16.09 16.30 -7.57
C VAL A 126 16.71 15.73 -6.30
N SER A 127 17.71 16.41 -5.74
CA SER A 127 18.40 16.04 -4.52
C SER A 127 18.32 17.20 -3.53
N ILE A 128 17.87 16.91 -2.31
CA ILE A 128 17.94 17.82 -1.16
C ILE A 128 19.36 17.84 -0.57
N TYR A 129 20.23 16.92 -1.01
CA TYR A 129 21.63 16.85 -0.61
C TYR A 129 22.50 17.41 -1.74
N ALA A 130 23.15 18.54 -1.44
CA ALA A 130 24.25 19.08 -2.25
C ALA A 130 25.56 18.37 -1.88
#